data_AF-A0AAI8SS48-F1
#
_entry.id   AF-A0AAI8SS48-F1
#
_cell.length_a   1.000
_cell.length_b   1.000
_cell.length_c   1.000
_cell.angle_alpha   90.00
_cell.angle_beta   90.00
_cell.angle_gamma   90.00
#
_symmetry.space_group_name_H-M   'P 1'
#
loop_
_entity.id
_entity.type
_entity.pdbx_description
1 polymer ?
#
loop_
_entity_poly.entity_id
_entity_poly.type
_entity_poly.pdbx_seq_one_letter_code
_entity_poly.pdbx_strand_id
1 'polypeptide(L)'
;MAEAGAGRVVRVDGSKVDTVIADLRRPQGILLHGGVLYVVDAGAKELIAFDPADKTRRTIASGLPVGPPPGVNPKPLKGMPPFSGPQGPFAGITAAADGTLYVSADGEGSVLAVRPTRDGH
;
A
#
# COMPACT_ATOMS: atom_id res chain seq x y z
N MET A 1 -3.92 10.01 0.21
CA MET A 1 -3.73 9.45 1.57
C MET A 1 -4.33 8.06 1.62
N ALA A 2 -3.66 7.10 2.25
CA ALA A 2 -4.23 5.80 2.56
C ALA A 2 -4.87 5.80 3.95
N GLU A 3 -6.12 5.36 4.05
CA GLU A 3 -6.85 5.24 5.31
C GLU A 3 -6.98 3.75 5.66
N ALA A 4 -5.94 3.20 6.30
CA ALA A 4 -5.84 1.77 6.59
C ALA A 4 -7.07 1.19 7.31
N GLY A 5 -7.62 1.92 8.29
CA GLY A 5 -8.79 1.49 9.06
C GLY A 5 -10.12 1.58 8.32
N ALA A 6 -10.20 2.42 7.28
CA ALA A 6 -11.40 2.59 6.47
C ALA A 6 -11.34 1.81 5.15
N GLY A 7 -10.24 1.11 4.86
CA GLY A 7 -10.10 0.29 3.66
C GLY A 7 -10.17 1.10 2.37
N ARG A 8 -9.60 2.32 2.34
CA ARG A 8 -9.70 3.20 1.17
C ARG A 8 -8.47 4.09 0.97
N VAL A 9 -8.31 4.57 -0.26
CA VAL A 9 -7.41 5.66 -0.60
C VAL A 9 -8.25 6.89 -0.94
N VAL A 10 -7.92 8.01 -0.32
CA VAL A 10 -8.60 9.29 -0.50
C VAL A 10 -7.67 10.32 -1.11
N ARG A 11 -8.22 11.22 -1.91
CA ARG A 11 -7.59 12.48 -2.32
C ARG A 11 -8.06 13.56 -1.37
N VAL A 12 -7.11 14.30 -0.82
CA VAL A 12 -7.37 15.44 0.06
C VAL A 12 -7.00 16.71 -0.70
N ASP A 13 -7.93 17.64 -0.78
CA ASP A 13 -7.76 18.95 -1.41
C ASP A 13 -8.35 20.01 -0.47
N GLY A 14 -7.48 20.63 0.33
CA GLY A 14 -7.91 21.46 1.46
C GLY A 14 -8.81 20.69 2.43
N SER A 15 -10.06 21.14 2.59
CA SER A 15 -11.07 20.47 3.42
C SER A 15 -11.86 19.38 2.68
N LYS A 16 -11.70 19.26 1.37
CA LYS A 16 -12.41 18.26 0.57
C LYS A 16 -11.67 16.92 0.62
N VAL A 17 -12.41 15.86 0.90
CA VAL A 17 -11.90 14.48 0.91
C VAL A 17 -12.74 13.63 -0.05
N ASP A 18 -12.14 13.22 -1.17
CA ASP A 18 -12.76 12.36 -2.17
C ASP A 18 -12.19 10.94 -2.08
N THR A 19 -13.05 9.91 -2.02
CA THR A 19 -12.59 8.51 -2.16
C THR A 19 -12.15 8.26 -3.60
N VAL A 20 -10.90 7.80 -3.78
CA VAL A 20 -10.32 7.44 -5.08
C VAL A 20 -10.42 5.94 -5.31
N ILE A 21 -10.09 5.15 -4.27
CA ILE A 21 -10.19 3.69 -4.28
C ILE A 21 -10.89 3.26 -2.99
N ALA A 22 -11.91 2.43 -3.10
CA ALA A 22 -12.62 1.82 -1.98
C ALA A 22 -12.35 0.31 -1.91
N ASP A 23 -12.90 -0.35 -0.89
CA ASP A 23 -12.94 -1.80 -0.72
C ASP A 23 -11.56 -2.48 -0.66
N LEU A 24 -10.58 -1.78 -0.10
CA LEU A 24 -9.26 -2.32 0.25
C LEU A 24 -9.32 -2.94 1.65
N ARG A 25 -8.43 -3.89 1.94
CA ARG A 25 -8.40 -4.59 3.23
C ARG A 25 -7.69 -3.75 4.30
N ARG A 26 -6.47 -3.29 4.02
CA ARG A 26 -5.66 -2.44 4.91
C ARG A 26 -4.58 -1.72 4.11
N PRO A 27 -4.93 -0.68 3.33
CA PRO A 27 -3.97 0.06 2.51
C PRO A 27 -2.94 0.80 3.36
N GLN A 28 -1.68 0.76 2.94
CA GLN A 28 -0.55 1.39 3.63
C GLN A 28 0.23 2.30 2.67
N GLY A 29 1.37 1.84 2.13
CA GLY A 29 2.16 2.60 1.17
C GLY A 29 1.38 2.89 -0.11
N ILE A 30 1.49 4.14 -0.59
CA ILE A 30 0.93 4.57 -1.88
C ILE A 30 1.98 5.32 -2.68
N LEU A 31 1.92 5.21 -4.01
CA LEU A 31 2.82 5.89 -4.93
C LEU A 31 2.06 6.25 -6.21
N LEU A 32 2.15 7.50 -6.65
CA LEU A 32 1.71 7.90 -7.99
C LEU A 32 2.94 7.96 -8.90
N HIS A 33 2.98 7.13 -9.95
CA HIS A 33 4.09 7.11 -10.90
C HIS A 33 3.57 6.81 -12.31
N GLY A 34 3.99 7.61 -13.30
CA GLY A 34 3.55 7.44 -14.69
C GLY A 34 2.03 7.52 -14.88
N GLY A 35 1.32 8.28 -14.03
CA GLY A 35 -0.15 8.37 -14.06
C GLY A 35 -0.88 7.24 -13.34
N VAL A 36 -0.18 6.20 -12.90
CA VAL A 36 -0.76 5.05 -12.19
C VAL A 36 -0.56 5.20 -10.69
N LEU A 37 -1.63 5.00 -9.92
CA LEU A 37 -1.61 4.95 -8.47
C LEU A 37 -1.38 3.51 -8.01
N TYR A 38 -0.23 3.28 -7.39
CA TYR A 38 0.12 2.02 -6.76
C TYR A 38 -0.23 2.04 -5.28
N VAL A 39 -0.76 0.93 -4.77
CA VAL A 39 -1.16 0.77 -3.37
C VAL A 39 -0.68 -0.58 -2.86
N VAL A 40 0.06 -0.56 -1.74
CA VAL A 40 0.33 -1.77 -0.96
C VAL A 40 -0.86 -2.00 -0.04
N ASP A 41 -1.68 -3.00 -0.36
CA ASP A 41 -2.74 -3.47 0.54
C ASP A 41 -2.18 -4.57 1.43
N ALA A 42 -1.70 -4.19 2.61
CA ALA A 42 -1.08 -5.11 3.55
C ALA A 42 -2.07 -6.11 4.16
N GLY A 43 -3.38 -5.79 4.14
CA GLY A 43 -4.42 -6.70 4.61
C GLY A 43 -4.73 -7.80 3.60
N ALA A 44 -4.63 -7.47 2.30
CA ALA A 44 -4.76 -8.44 1.22
C ALA A 44 -3.43 -9.13 0.87
N LYS A 45 -2.29 -8.57 1.31
CA LYS A 45 -0.93 -8.95 0.89
C LYS A 45 -0.75 -8.81 -0.63
N GLU A 46 -1.21 -7.68 -1.16
CA GLU A 46 -1.23 -7.39 -2.59
C GLU A 46 -0.61 -6.03 -2.91
N LEU A 47 0.01 -5.94 -4.10
CA LEU A 47 0.36 -4.69 -4.74
C LEU A 47 -0.68 -4.42 -5.84
N ILE A 48 -1.42 -3.34 -5.68
CA ILE A 48 -2.48 -2.93 -6.60
C ILE A 48 -1.96 -1.77 -7.43
N ALA A 49 -2.25 -1.79 -8.73
CA ALA A 49 -2.13 -0.65 -9.62
C ALA A 49 -3.54 -0.18 -10.00
N PHE A 50 -3.76 1.13 -9.93
CA PHE A 50 -5.03 1.78 -10.22
C PHE A 50 -4.79 2.92 -11.20
N ASP A 51 -5.54 2.96 -12.30
CA ASP A 51 -5.54 4.08 -13.22
C ASP A 51 -6.65 5.06 -12.81
N PRO A 52 -6.32 6.29 -12.37
CA PRO A 52 -7.33 7.27 -11.96
C PRO A 52 -8.17 7.83 -13.11
N ALA A 53 -7.74 7.71 -14.36
CA ALA A 53 -8.42 8.27 -15.53
C ALA A 53 -9.64 7.42 -15.91
N ASP A 54 -9.48 6.10 -15.99
CA ASP A 54 -10.56 5.16 -16.34
C ASP A 54 -11.13 4.40 -15.14
N LYS A 55 -10.52 4.57 -13.95
CA LYS A 55 -10.88 3.92 -12.69
C LYS A 55 -10.70 2.40 -12.71
N THR A 56 -9.77 1.90 -13.51
CA THR A 56 -9.44 0.48 -13.54
C THR A 56 -8.48 0.11 -12.41
N ARG A 57 -8.72 -1.06 -11.79
CA ARG A 57 -7.88 -1.63 -10.74
C ARG A 57 -7.33 -2.98 -11.20
N ARG A 58 -6.05 -3.23 -10.95
CA ARG A 58 -5.39 -4.52 -11.20
C ARG A 58 -4.46 -4.89 -10.05
N THR A 59 -4.48 -6.13 -9.62
CA THR A 59 -3.46 -6.67 -8.72
C THR A 59 -2.26 -7.09 -9.56
N ILE A 60 -1.10 -6.49 -9.31
CA ILE A 60 0.14 -6.73 -10.07
C ILE A 60 1.15 -7.60 -9.32
N ALA A 61 0.96 -7.79 -8.02
CA ALA A 61 1.63 -8.83 -7.24
C ALA A 61 0.73 -9.25 -6.08
N SER A 62 0.77 -10.52 -5.71
CA SER A 62 0.03 -11.09 -4.58
C SER A 62 0.95 -11.96 -3.72
N GLY A 63 0.49 -12.31 -2.52
CA GLY A 63 1.31 -13.07 -1.57
C GLY A 63 2.50 -12.26 -1.05
N LEU A 64 2.37 -10.93 -1.02
CA LEU A 64 3.41 -10.07 -0.49
C LEU A 64 3.72 -10.46 0.96
N PRO A 65 5.00 -10.55 1.35
CA PRO A 65 5.41 -10.86 2.71
C PRO A 65 5.35 -9.59 3.58
N VAL A 66 4.18 -8.96 3.64
CA VAL A 66 3.90 -7.75 4.42
C VAL A 66 2.98 -8.06 5.59
N GLY A 67 3.15 -7.31 6.68
CA GLY A 67 2.38 -7.46 7.89
C GLY A 67 2.59 -8.80 8.60
N PRO A 68 1.74 -9.13 9.58
CA PRO A 68 1.91 -10.33 10.39
C PRO A 68 1.78 -11.64 9.59
N PRO A 69 2.37 -12.74 10.09
CA PRO A 69 2.12 -14.09 9.58
C PRO A 69 0.64 -14.48 9.66
N PRO A 70 0.18 -15.44 8.84
CA PRO A 70 -1.18 -15.97 8.93
C PRO A 70 -1.54 -16.44 10.35
N GLY A 71 -2.76 -16.12 10.80
CA GLY A 71 -3.25 -16.48 12.13
C GLY A 71 -2.74 -15.61 13.28
N VAL A 72 -1.82 -14.67 13.03
CA VAL A 72 -1.31 -13.75 14.05
C VAL A 72 -2.09 -12.43 14.00
N ASN A 73 -2.80 -12.12 15.09
CA ASN A 73 -3.35 -10.79 15.28
C ASN A 73 -2.32 -9.93 16.05
N PRO A 74 -1.73 -8.89 15.43
CA PRO A 74 -0.74 -8.06 16.10
C PRO A 74 -1.33 -7.41 17.33
N LYS A 75 -0.65 -7.55 18.47
CA LYS A 75 -0.98 -6.77 19.66
C LYS A 75 -0.39 -5.38 19.46
N PRO A 76 -1.20 -4.31 19.35
CA PRO A 76 -0.67 -2.97 19.15
C PRO A 76 0.27 -2.64 20.31
N LEU A 77 1.52 -2.34 20.00
CA LEU A 77 2.42 -1.74 20.98
C LEU A 77 1.89 -0.33 21.21
N LYS A 78 1.17 -0.14 22.32
CA LYS A 78 0.70 1.19 22.71
C LYS A 78 1.91 2.10 22.88
N GLY A 79 1.73 3.39 22.57
CA GLY A 79 2.79 4.37 22.75
C GLY A 79 3.42 4.26 24.13
N MET A 80 4.73 4.21 24.16
CA MET A 80 5.55 4.23 25.38
C MET A 80 6.50 5.42 25.25
N PRO A 81 6.73 6.23 26.29
CA PRO A 81 7.70 7.32 26.20
C PRO A 81 9.07 6.81 25.71
N PRO A 82 9.73 7.46 24.72
CA PRO A 82 9.39 8.75 24.08
C PRO A 82 8.54 8.64 22.78
N PHE A 83 7.99 7.48 22.45
CA PHE A 83 7.29 7.21 21.20
C PHE A 83 5.77 7.44 21.29
N SER A 84 5.23 8.25 20.37
CA SER A 84 3.78 8.50 20.26
C SER A 84 3.08 7.46 19.37
N GLY A 85 1.93 6.98 19.83
CA GLY A 85 0.99 6.20 19.02
C GLY A 85 1.28 4.69 18.96
N PRO A 86 0.35 3.91 18.39
CA PRO A 86 0.54 2.48 18.20
C PRO A 86 1.66 2.22 17.19
N GLN A 87 2.69 1.48 17.60
CA GLN A 87 3.74 1.00 16.70
C GLN A 87 3.25 -0.30 16.07
N GLY A 88 3.11 -0.31 14.75
CA GLY A 88 2.65 -1.47 14.01
C GLY A 88 3.34 -1.59 12.66
N PRO A 89 3.24 -2.77 12.03
CA PRO A 89 3.83 -3.02 10.71
C PRO A 89 3.32 -2.00 9.69
N PHE A 90 4.25 -1.45 8.91
CA PHE A 90 3.98 -0.58 7.78
C PHE A 90 4.88 -0.94 6.59
N ALA A 91 4.25 -1.25 5.45
CA ALA A 91 4.89 -1.46 4.17
C ALA A 91 4.81 -0.19 3.30
N GLY A 92 5.95 0.43 3.03
CA GLY A 92 6.12 1.53 2.10
C GLY A 92 6.40 1.07 0.66
N ILE A 93 6.28 2.01 -0.28
CA ILE A 93 6.55 1.80 -1.71
C ILE A 93 7.21 3.04 -2.33
N THR A 94 8.16 2.82 -3.25
CA THR A 94 8.74 3.86 -4.11
C THR A 94 9.05 3.29 -5.50
N ALA A 95 9.41 4.14 -6.46
CA ALA A 95 9.84 3.71 -7.80
C ALA A 95 11.24 4.24 -8.14
N ALA A 96 12.00 3.43 -8.87
CA ALA A 96 13.15 3.90 -9.62
C ALA A 96 12.71 4.61 -10.92
N ALA A 97 13.65 5.35 -11.52
CA ALA A 97 13.42 6.08 -12.77
C ALA A 97 13.06 5.16 -13.95
N ASP A 98 13.44 3.88 -13.90
CA ASP A 98 13.11 2.87 -14.90
C ASP A 98 11.70 2.26 -14.73
N GLY A 99 10.96 2.69 -13.70
CA GLY A 99 9.63 2.17 -13.36
C GLY A 99 9.64 0.92 -12.48
N THR A 100 10.81 0.42 -12.05
CA THR A 100 10.88 -0.66 -11.05
C THR A 100 10.31 -0.15 -9.73
N LEU A 101 9.37 -0.88 -9.15
CA LEU A 101 8.75 -0.58 -7.86
C LEU A 101 9.51 -1.29 -6.75
N TYR A 102 9.81 -0.59 -5.66
CA TYR A 102 10.41 -1.15 -4.45
C TYR A 102 9.41 -1.12 -3.31
N VAL A 103 9.15 -2.28 -2.69
CA VAL A 103 8.24 -2.44 -1.56
C VAL A 103 9.03 -2.90 -0.34
N SER A 104 8.89 -2.20 0.80
CA SER A 104 9.48 -2.64 2.06
C SER A 104 8.62 -3.76 2.65
N ALA A 105 9.11 -5.00 2.61
CA ALA A 105 8.39 -6.15 3.11
C ALA A 105 8.66 -6.33 4.61
N ASP A 106 7.78 -5.73 5.39
CA ASP A 106 7.90 -5.63 6.85
C ASP A 106 7.51 -6.91 7.61
N GLY A 107 7.07 -7.96 6.90
CA GLY A 107 6.77 -9.27 7.48
C GLY A 107 8.02 -10.14 7.70
N GLU A 108 9.01 -10.03 6.82
CA GLU A 108 10.25 -10.81 6.83
C GLU A 108 11.53 -9.97 6.69
N GLY A 109 11.40 -8.65 6.48
CA GLY A 109 12.51 -7.70 6.48
C GLY A 109 13.23 -7.54 5.13
N SER A 110 12.60 -7.92 4.03
CA SER A 110 13.18 -7.77 2.69
C SER A 110 12.75 -6.47 2.00
N VAL A 111 13.38 -6.16 0.86
CA VAL A 111 12.89 -5.15 -0.09
C VAL A 111 12.64 -5.86 -1.42
N LEU A 112 11.39 -5.87 -1.86
CA LEU A 112 11.00 -6.49 -3.11
C LEU A 112 11.13 -5.51 -4.27
N ALA A 113 11.77 -5.96 -5.35
CA ALA A 113 11.75 -5.26 -6.63
C ALA A 113 10.66 -5.88 -7.52
N VAL A 114 9.63 -5.11 -7.84
CA VAL A 114 8.54 -5.52 -8.74
C VAL A 114 8.70 -4.75 -10.04
N ARG A 115 8.76 -5.47 -11.16
CA ARG A 115 8.78 -4.89 -12.50
C ARG A 115 7.43 -5.12 -13.15
N PRO A 116 6.55 -4.11 -13.21
CA PRO A 116 5.29 -4.26 -13.91
C PRO A 116 5.57 -4.56 -15.39
N THR A 117 5.06 -5.67 -15.90
CA THR A 117 5.04 -5.90 -17.34
C THR A 117 4.11 -4.87 -17.98
N ARG A 118 4.56 -4.28 -19.08
CA ARG A 118 3.68 -3.52 -19.98
C ARG A 118 2.93 -4.55 -20.83
N ASP A 119 1.96 -5.24 -20.24
CA ASP A 119 0.95 -5.97 -21.00
C ASP A 119 -0.26 -5.02 -21.08
N GLY A 120 -0.79 -4.57 -22.20
CA GLY A 120 -0.55 -4.72 -23.63
C GLY A 120 -1.71 -3.94 -24.28
N HIS A 121 -1.43 -3.08 -25.26
CA HIS A 121 -2.48 -2.52 -26.13
C HIS A 121 -3.05 -3.61 -27.04
#